data_AF-A0A8S1XAY1-F1
#
_entry.id   AF-A0A8S1XAY1-F1
#
_cell.length_a   1.000
_cell.length_b   1.000
_cell.length_c   1.000
_cell.angle_alpha   90.00
_cell.angle_beta   90.00
_cell.angle_gamma   90.00
#
_symmetry.space_group_name_H-M   'P 1'
#
loop_
_entity.id
_entity.type
_entity.pdbx_description
1 polymer ?
#
loop_
_entity_poly.entity_id
_entity_poly.type
_entity_poly.pdbx_seq_one_letter_code
_entity_poly.pdbx_strand_id
1 'polypeptide(L)'
;MQVNSNEEFYLRYYVGHKGVYGHEFLEFEFRNDGRLRYANNSNYKQDVLIRKECYVSEAVIVEIKRIIEDSEIIKENDSKWPAPDKIGRQELEIKLGNNHISFTTSKLGSIQDVQNSQDPDGLRVFFYLVQDLKCFVFSLISLHFRLIIKKMIRDCSHLTNQHDQTKSARYFVIIQQQFQYPFR
;
A
#
# COMPACT_ATOMS: atom_id res chain seq x y z
N MET A 1 26.82 1.76 1.80
CA MET A 1 26.57 1.00 0.56
C MET A 1 26.21 2.04 -0.50
N GLN A 2 26.94 2.08 -1.62
CA GLN A 2 26.61 3.00 -2.70
C GLN A 2 25.28 2.53 -3.33
N VAL A 3 24.24 3.33 -3.17
CA VAL A 3 22.99 3.16 -3.91
C VAL A 3 23.33 3.52 -5.35
N ASN A 4 23.29 2.56 -6.26
CA ASN A 4 23.40 2.84 -7.68
C ASN A 4 22.18 3.67 -8.08
N SER A 5 22.39 4.96 -8.32
CA SER A 5 21.38 5.94 -8.73
C SER A 5 20.76 5.67 -10.12
N ASN A 6 21.14 4.55 -10.75
CA ASN A 6 20.67 4.10 -12.07
C ASN A 6 19.78 2.85 -12.01
N GLU A 7 19.49 2.28 -10.84
CA GLU A 7 18.61 1.12 -10.74
C GLU A 7 17.15 1.54 -10.84
N GLU A 8 16.52 1.14 -11.94
CA GLU A 8 15.12 1.43 -12.25
C GLU A 8 14.20 0.95 -11.11
N PHE A 9 13.35 1.86 -10.65
CA PHE A 9 12.40 1.59 -9.57
C PHE A 9 10.99 2.02 -9.94
N TYR A 10 10.04 1.13 -9.69
CA TYR A 10 8.62 1.39 -9.79
C TYR A 10 7.86 0.53 -8.80
N LEU A 11 6.87 1.11 -8.13
CA LEU A 11 5.94 0.38 -7.26
C LEU A 11 4.54 0.94 -7.52
N ARG A 12 3.59 0.06 -7.80
CA ARG A 12 2.16 0.39 -7.83
C ARG A 12 1.38 -0.63 -7.05
N TYR A 13 0.48 -0.16 -6.19
CA TYR A 13 -0.49 -1.00 -5.52
C TYR A 13 -1.89 -0.46 -5.76
N TYR A 14 -2.80 -1.38 -6.09
CA TYR A 14 -4.22 -1.10 -6.25
C TYR A 14 -5.04 -2.10 -5.44
N VAL A 15 -6.09 -1.62 -4.78
CA VAL A 15 -7.16 -2.44 -4.24
C VAL A 15 -8.50 -1.78 -4.53
N GLY A 16 -9.46 -2.55 -5.01
CA GLY A 16 -10.78 -2.01 -5.26
C GLY A 16 -11.81 -3.06 -5.60
N HIS A 17 -13.06 -2.63 -5.62
CA HIS A 17 -14.19 -3.47 -6.00
C HIS A 17 -15.28 -2.60 -6.64
N LYS A 18 -16.11 -3.23 -7.48
CA LYS A 18 -17.27 -2.57 -8.09
C LYS A 18 -18.52 -3.10 -7.40
N GLY A 19 -19.05 -2.31 -6.48
CA GLY A 19 -20.29 -2.59 -5.78
C GLY A 19 -21.51 -1.95 -6.45
N VAL A 20 -22.68 -2.14 -5.84
CA VAL A 20 -23.94 -1.51 -6.27
C VAL A 20 -23.85 0.02 -6.23
N TYR A 21 -23.04 0.55 -5.32
CA TYR A 21 -22.86 1.98 -5.12
C TYR A 21 -21.75 2.59 -5.99
N GLY A 22 -21.16 1.83 -6.92
CA GLY A 22 -20.11 2.29 -7.82
C GLY A 22 -18.76 1.64 -7.55
N HIS A 23 -17.69 2.29 -8.03
CA HIS A 23 -16.33 1.76 -7.98
C HIS A 23 -15.57 2.40 -6.81
N GLU A 24 -15.29 1.59 -5.78
CA GLU A 24 -14.47 2.01 -4.64
C GLU A 24 -13.08 1.42 -4.78
N PHE A 25 -12.06 2.27 -4.59
CA PHE A 25 -10.67 1.85 -4.73
C PHE A 25 -9.70 2.72 -3.94
N LEU A 26 -8.54 2.14 -3.67
CA LEU A 26 -7.36 2.80 -3.17
C LEU A 26 -6.21 2.42 -4.09
N GLU A 27 -5.46 3.41 -4.57
CA GLU A 27 -4.29 3.22 -5.39
C GLU A 27 -3.17 4.15 -4.95
N PHE A 28 -1.94 3.64 -4.96
CA PHE A 28 -0.75 4.47 -4.85
C PHE A 28 0.36 3.97 -5.76
N GLU A 29 1.18 4.91 -6.21
CA GLU A 29 2.30 4.68 -7.11
C GLU A 29 3.52 5.47 -6.66
N PHE A 30 4.69 4.82 -6.67
CA PHE A 30 6.00 5.44 -6.59
C PHE A 30 6.76 5.23 -7.90
N ARG A 31 7.37 6.31 -8.39
CA ARG A 31 8.28 6.30 -9.53
C ARG A 31 9.72 6.50 -9.09
N ASN A 32 10.65 6.16 -9.99
CA ASN A 32 12.08 6.31 -9.76
C ASN A 32 12.51 7.77 -9.47
N ASP A 33 11.77 8.76 -9.96
CA ASP A 33 12.01 10.19 -9.73
C ASP A 33 11.54 10.68 -8.36
N GLY A 34 11.07 9.79 -7.49
CA GLY A 34 10.52 10.14 -6.17
C GLY A 34 9.06 10.61 -6.21
N ARG A 35 8.40 10.58 -7.38
CA ARG A 35 6.99 10.99 -7.46
C ARG A 35 6.09 9.94 -6.81
N LEU A 36 5.36 10.36 -5.78
CA LEU A 36 4.29 9.62 -5.11
C LEU A 36 2.93 10.13 -5.60
N ARG A 37 2.12 9.24 -6.18
CA ARG A 37 0.70 9.49 -6.45
C ARG A 37 -0.17 8.64 -5.55
N TYR A 38 -1.23 9.24 -5.03
CA TYR A 38 -2.22 8.61 -4.17
C TYR A 38 -3.62 8.95 -4.65
N ALA A 39 -4.45 7.93 -4.83
CA ALA A 39 -5.86 8.06 -5.17
C ALA A 39 -6.72 7.19 -4.25
N ASN A 40 -7.78 7.76 -3.72
CA ASN A 40 -8.73 7.05 -2.87
C ASN A 40 -10.14 7.48 -3.20
N ASN A 41 -10.94 6.53 -3.70
CA ASN A 41 -12.35 6.68 -3.98
C ASN A 41 -13.16 5.82 -3.02
N SER A 42 -13.83 6.45 -2.07
CA SER A 42 -14.85 5.83 -1.23
C SER A 42 -16.19 6.48 -1.53
N ASN A 43 -17.18 5.70 -1.96
CA ASN A 43 -18.52 6.22 -2.21
C ASN A 43 -19.36 6.33 -0.93
N TYR A 44 -18.74 6.09 0.23
CA TYR A 44 -19.32 6.35 1.52
C TYR A 44 -19.68 7.84 1.67
N LYS A 45 -20.96 8.13 1.89
CA LYS A 45 -21.51 9.48 2.15
C LYS A 45 -21.24 10.55 1.08
N GLN A 46 -21.08 10.16 -0.19
CA GLN A 46 -20.83 11.10 -1.29
C GLN A 46 -19.50 11.88 -1.15
N ASP A 47 -18.51 11.31 -0.45
CA ASP A 47 -17.18 11.94 -0.37
C ASP A 47 -16.55 12.03 -1.78
N VAL A 48 -15.79 13.12 -2.00
CA VAL A 48 -15.11 13.39 -3.27
C VAL A 48 -13.85 12.55 -3.37
N LEU A 49 -13.61 11.95 -4.53
CA LEU A 49 -12.36 11.28 -4.90
C LEU A 49 -11.13 12.08 -4.44
N ILE A 50 -10.36 11.50 -3.52
CA ILE A 50 -9.14 12.11 -3.01
C ILE A 50 -8.01 11.77 -3.96
N ARG A 51 -7.38 12.79 -4.55
CA ARG A 51 -6.14 12.66 -5.32
C ARG A 51 -5.06 13.54 -4.72
N LYS A 52 -3.90 12.96 -4.46
CA LYS A 52 -2.75 13.64 -3.89
C LYS A 52 -1.49 13.23 -4.64
N GLU A 53 -0.60 14.18 -4.81
CA GLU A 53 0.67 13.98 -5.49
C GLU A 53 1.74 14.82 -4.81
N CYS A 54 2.89 14.22 -4.56
CA CYS A 54 4.07 14.89 -4.04
C CYS A 54 5.35 14.19 -4.51
N TYR A 55 6.49 14.84 -4.28
CA TYR A 55 7.80 14.23 -4.44
C TYR A 55 8.35 13.88 -3.05
N VAL A 56 8.86 12.67 -2.90
CA VAL A 56 9.53 12.20 -1.69
C VAL A 56 11.05 12.29 -1.85
N SER A 57 11.77 12.31 -0.73
CA SER A 57 13.24 12.30 -0.76
C SER A 57 13.77 10.93 -1.18
N GLU A 58 15.01 10.89 -1.65
CA GLU A 58 15.71 9.64 -2.00
C GLU A 58 15.74 8.64 -0.83
N ALA A 59 15.88 9.12 0.41
CA ALA A 59 15.84 8.28 1.61
C ALA A 59 14.52 7.49 1.74
N VAL A 60 13.40 8.08 1.34
CA VAL A 60 12.09 7.41 1.34
C VAL A 60 12.07 6.29 0.28
N ILE A 61 12.63 6.54 -0.90
CA ILE A 61 12.74 5.52 -1.96
C ILE A 61 13.63 4.36 -1.52
N VAL A 62 14.79 4.66 -0.92
CA VAL A 62 15.70 3.64 -0.38
C VAL A 62 14.99 2.77 0.67
N GLU A 63 14.21 3.37 1.57
CA GLU A 63 13.49 2.61 2.59
C GLU A 63 12.37 1.73 2.00
N ILE A 64 11.65 2.20 0.97
CA ILE A 64 10.67 1.36 0.28
C ILE A 64 11.35 0.17 -0.40
N LYS A 65 12.50 0.39 -1.07
CA LYS A 65 13.29 -0.69 -1.66
C LYS A 65 13.69 -1.72 -0.60
N ARG A 66 14.19 -1.27 0.55
CA ARG A 66 14.53 -2.13 1.69
C ARG A 66 13.34 -2.97 2.18
N ILE A 67 12.16 -2.35 2.35
CA ILE A 67 10.93 -3.06 2.76
C ILE A 67 10.55 -4.16 1.75
N ILE A 68 10.68 -3.87 0.45
CA ILE A 68 10.40 -4.84 -0.62
C ILE A 68 11.40 -6.00 -0.58
N GLU A 69 12.70 -5.70 -0.48
CA GLU A 69 13.76 -6.71 -0.42
C GLU A 69 13.63 -7.61 0.80
N ASP A 70 13.42 -7.03 1.99
CA ASP A 70 13.26 -7.77 3.25
C ASP A 70 12.02 -8.67 3.26
N SER A 71 10.97 -8.30 2.51
CA SER A 71 9.78 -9.12 2.39
C SER A 71 10.00 -10.39 1.56
N GLU A 72 11.06 -10.44 0.75
CA GLU A 72 11.33 -11.52 -0.22
C GLU A 72 10.22 -11.73 -1.28
N ILE A 73 9.30 -10.78 -1.44
CA ILE A 73 8.14 -10.86 -2.35
C ILE A 73 8.52 -11.14 -3.81
N ILE A 74 9.74 -10.79 -4.23
CA ILE A 74 10.27 -11.02 -5.58
C ILE A 74 10.40 -12.52 -5.89
N LYS A 75 10.51 -13.37 -4.86
CA LYS A 75 10.63 -14.82 -5.00
C LYS A 75 9.27 -15.53 -5.14
N GLU A 76 8.18 -14.81 -4.90
CA GLU A 76 6.83 -15.36 -4.87
C GLU A 76 6.16 -15.41 -6.26
N ASN A 77 5.07 -16.16 -6.37
CA ASN A 77 4.32 -16.32 -7.61
C ASN A 77 2.81 -16.43 -7.35
N ASP A 78 2.00 -15.72 -8.13
CA ASP A 78 0.54 -15.65 -7.94
C ASP A 78 -0.27 -16.73 -8.68
N SER A 79 0.36 -17.71 -9.35
CA SER A 79 -0.33 -18.74 -10.14
C SER A 79 -1.35 -19.56 -9.35
N LYS A 80 -1.18 -19.66 -8.03
CA LYS A 80 -2.07 -20.39 -7.11
C LYS A 80 -2.94 -19.48 -6.25
N TRP A 81 -2.82 -18.16 -6.42
CA TRP A 81 -3.56 -17.20 -5.62
C TRP A 81 -5.02 -17.11 -6.09
N PRO A 82 -5.97 -16.78 -5.20
CA PRO A 82 -7.36 -16.61 -5.58
C PRO A 82 -7.51 -15.55 -6.69
N ALA A 83 -8.18 -15.90 -7.78
CA ALA A 83 -8.46 -14.94 -8.85
C ALA A 83 -9.42 -13.83 -8.39
N PRO A 84 -9.33 -12.60 -8.94
CA PRO A 84 -10.24 -11.51 -8.61
C PRO A 84 -11.71 -11.88 -8.80
N ASP A 85 -12.56 -11.40 -7.89
CA ASP A 85 -13.99 -11.73 -7.85
C ASP A 85 -14.86 -10.48 -7.60
N LYS A 86 -16.13 -10.69 -7.24
CA LYS A 86 -17.08 -9.61 -6.91
C LYS A 86 -16.75 -8.90 -5.59
N ILE A 87 -16.05 -9.55 -4.66
CA ILE A 87 -15.63 -9.01 -3.36
C ILE A 87 -14.53 -7.98 -3.58
N GLY A 88 -13.62 -8.25 -4.53
CA GLY A 88 -12.69 -7.25 -5.03
C GLY A 88 -11.46 -7.81 -5.73
N ARG A 89 -10.55 -6.88 -6.03
CA ARG A 89 -9.29 -7.13 -6.71
C ARG A 89 -8.16 -6.40 -5.98
N GLN A 90 -7.01 -7.05 -5.91
CA GLN A 90 -5.75 -6.46 -5.52
C GLN A 90 -4.73 -6.64 -6.65
N GLU A 91 -3.93 -5.61 -6.89
CA GLU A 91 -2.81 -5.64 -7.83
C GLU A 91 -1.59 -5.05 -7.15
N LEU A 92 -0.43 -5.69 -7.35
CA LEU A 92 0.86 -5.19 -6.92
C LEU A 92 1.84 -5.35 -8.08
N GLU A 93 2.45 -4.25 -8.49
CA GLU A 93 3.44 -4.23 -9.55
C GLU A 93 4.71 -3.58 -9.01
N ILE A 94 5.84 -4.30 -9.11
CA ILE A 94 7.13 -3.84 -8.62
C ILE A 94 8.19 -4.07 -9.69
N LYS A 95 8.93 -3.01 -10.03
CA LYS A 95 10.16 -3.08 -10.79
C LYS A 95 11.31 -2.64 -9.90
N LEU A 96 12.30 -3.50 -9.73
CA LEU A 96 13.50 -3.25 -8.93
C LEU A 96 14.73 -3.75 -9.69
N GLY A 97 15.44 -2.83 -10.33
CA GLY A 97 16.54 -3.16 -11.24
C GLY A 97 16.07 -4.06 -12.38
N ASN A 98 16.61 -5.28 -12.44
CA ASN A 98 16.24 -6.26 -13.47
C ASN A 98 15.02 -7.13 -13.11
N ASN A 99 14.54 -7.05 -11.87
CA ASN A 99 13.40 -7.83 -11.42
C ASN A 99 12.11 -7.05 -11.68
N HIS A 100 11.13 -7.70 -12.33
CA HIS A 100 9.79 -7.17 -12.51
C HIS A 100 8.77 -8.23 -12.14
N ILE A 101 7.93 -7.92 -11.16
CA ILE A 101 6.81 -8.75 -10.73
C ILE A 101 5.51 -7.97 -10.88
N SER A 102 4.45 -8.69 -11.21
CA SER A 102 3.10 -8.14 -11.32
C SER A 102 2.12 -9.21 -10.85
N PHE A 103 1.57 -9.01 -9.65
CA PHE A 103 0.60 -9.92 -9.06
C PHE A 103 -0.82 -9.40 -9.19
N THR A 104 -1.77 -10.31 -9.38
CA THR A 104 -3.20 -10.02 -9.33
C THR A 104 -3.92 -11.10 -8.50
N THR A 105 -4.65 -10.68 -7.48
CA THR A 105 -5.40 -11.59 -6.59
C THR A 105 -6.74 -11.01 -6.16
N SER A 106 -7.60 -11.83 -5.57
CA SER A 106 -8.81 -11.38 -4.90
C SER A 106 -8.50 -10.54 -3.67
N LYS A 107 -9.48 -9.80 -3.19
CA LYS A 107 -9.34 -9.00 -1.97
C LYS A 107 -9.26 -9.89 -0.73
N LEU A 108 -8.12 -9.85 -0.05
CA LEU A 108 -7.88 -10.57 1.19
C LEU A 108 -8.45 -9.79 2.39
N GLY A 109 -9.44 -10.35 3.10
CA GLY A 109 -10.08 -9.70 4.25
C GLY A 109 -9.41 -10.02 5.59
N SER A 110 -8.75 -11.19 5.69
CA SER A 110 -8.17 -11.67 6.94
C SER A 110 -6.98 -12.60 6.71
N ILE A 111 -6.22 -12.88 7.77
CA ILE A 111 -5.19 -13.91 7.74
C ILE A 111 -5.78 -15.32 7.56
N GLN A 112 -7.05 -15.52 7.90
CA GLN A 112 -7.73 -16.80 7.71
C GLN A 112 -7.95 -17.10 6.21
N ASP A 113 -8.25 -16.06 5.41
CA ASP A 113 -8.34 -16.19 3.95
C ASP A 113 -7.00 -16.62 3.34
N VAL A 114 -5.89 -16.11 3.89
CA VAL A 114 -4.53 -16.50 3.51
C VAL A 114 -4.26 -17.96 3.86
N GLN A 115 -4.60 -18.39 5.10
CA GLN A 115 -4.36 -19.75 5.57
C GLN A 115 -5.14 -20.82 4.78
N ASN A 116 -6.33 -20.47 4.29
CA ASN A 116 -7.18 -21.37 3.52
C ASN A 116 -6.86 -21.40 2.01
N SER A 117 -5.85 -20.64 1.56
CA SER A 117 -5.46 -20.57 0.16
C SER A 117 -4.60 -21.76 -0.29
N GLN A 118 -4.41 -21.91 -1.60
CA GLN A 118 -3.55 -22.95 -2.17
C GLN A 118 -2.05 -22.63 -2.05
N ASP A 119 -1.70 -21.41 -1.64
CA ASP A 119 -0.34 -20.95 -1.43
C ASP A 119 -0.29 -20.00 -0.21
N PRO A 120 -0.44 -20.54 1.01
CA PRO A 120 -0.56 -19.74 2.22
C PRO A 120 0.73 -19.03 2.62
N ASP A 121 1.89 -19.47 2.12
CA ASP A 121 3.18 -18.86 2.44
C ASP A 121 3.42 -17.63 1.57
N GLY A 122 3.29 -17.75 0.24
CA GLY A 122 3.43 -16.60 -0.67
C GLY A 122 2.37 -15.53 -0.45
N LEU A 123 1.11 -15.93 -0.24
CA LEU A 123 0.04 -14.99 0.11
C LEU A 123 0.26 -14.28 1.45
N ARG A 124 0.95 -14.92 2.40
CA ARG A 124 1.29 -14.29 3.69
C ARG A 124 2.34 -13.21 3.51
N VAL A 125 3.35 -13.46 2.68
CA VAL A 125 4.36 -12.45 2.31
C VAL A 125 3.68 -11.25 1.65
N PHE A 126 2.86 -11.50 0.63
CA PHE A 126 2.07 -10.45 -0.04
C PHE A 126 1.20 -9.68 0.94
N PHE A 127 0.46 -10.40 1.79
CA PHE A 127 -0.44 -9.82 2.76
C PHE A 127 0.28 -8.84 3.68
N TYR A 128 1.39 -9.23 4.31
CA TYR A 128 2.12 -8.36 5.23
C TYR A 128 2.85 -7.21 4.53
N LEU A 129 3.47 -7.44 3.37
CA LEU A 129 4.11 -6.37 2.60
C LEU A 129 3.11 -5.26 2.26
N VAL A 130 1.92 -5.64 1.79
CA VAL A 130 0.86 -4.67 1.47
C VAL A 130 0.46 -3.83 2.70
N GLN A 131 0.42 -4.43 3.90
CA GLN A 131 0.13 -3.69 5.12
C GLN A 131 1.21 -2.65 5.43
N ASP A 132 2.47 -3.05 5.34
CA ASP A 132 3.59 -2.19 5.67
C ASP A 132 3.70 -1.03 4.66
N LEU A 133 3.49 -1.30 3.37
CA LEU A 133 3.40 -0.27 2.32
C LEU A 133 2.24 0.71 2.56
N LYS A 134 1.04 0.20 2.89
CA LYS A 134 -0.12 1.06 3.22
C LYS A 134 0.18 1.95 4.42
N CYS A 135 0.72 1.38 5.50
CA CYS A 135 1.06 2.14 6.71
C CYS A 135 2.06 3.25 6.41
N PHE A 136 3.06 2.95 5.57
CA PHE A 136 4.07 3.92 5.15
C PHE A 136 3.46 5.06 4.32
N VAL A 137 2.67 4.74 3.29
CA VAL A 137 2.01 5.72 2.41
C VAL A 137 1.01 6.58 3.17
N PHE A 138 0.17 5.98 4.02
CA PHE A 138 -0.80 6.74 4.82
C PHE A 138 -0.11 7.73 5.76
N SER A 139 1.04 7.35 6.32
CA SER A 139 1.84 8.24 7.17
C SER A 139 2.39 9.43 6.38
N LEU A 140 2.94 9.19 5.18
CA LEU A 140 3.43 10.25 4.29
C LEU A 140 2.33 11.22 3.87
N ILE A 141 1.22 10.69 3.35
CA ILE A 141 0.10 11.48 2.86
C ILE A 141 -0.56 12.27 3.99
N SER A 142 -0.75 11.65 5.16
CA SER A 142 -1.35 12.32 6.31
C SER A 142 -0.49 13.47 6.82
N LEU A 143 0.82 13.22 7.03
CA LEU A 143 1.73 14.24 7.55
C LEU A 143 1.86 15.42 6.58
N HIS A 144 2.04 15.12 5.29
CA HIS A 144 2.30 16.13 4.27
C HIS A 144 1.05 16.99 3.96
N PHE A 145 -0.10 16.35 3.77
CA PHE A 145 -1.33 17.04 3.38
C PHE A 145 -2.24 17.40 4.56
N ARG A 146 -1.80 17.12 5.80
CA ARG A 146 -2.57 17.32 7.04
C ARG A 146 -3.94 16.65 7.00
N LEU A 147 -4.03 15.50 6.32
CA LEU A 147 -5.25 14.69 6.32
C LEU A 147 -5.34 13.94 7.64
N ILE A 148 -6.49 14.02 8.31
CA ILE A 148 -6.70 13.26 9.55
C ILE A 148 -6.61 11.77 9.21
N ILE A 149 -5.65 11.05 9.79
CA ILE A 149 -5.47 9.59 9.58
C ILE A 149 -6.77 8.84 9.86
N LYS A 150 -7.52 9.24 10.89
CA LYS A 150 -8.83 8.67 11.20
C LYS A 150 -9.85 8.86 10.08
N LYS A 151 -9.75 9.94 9.29
CA LYS A 151 -10.57 10.13 8.08
C LYS A 151 -10.11 9.16 6.99
N MET A 152 -8.81 9.13 6.66
CA MET A 152 -8.28 8.22 5.63
C MET A 152 -8.55 6.73 5.91
N ILE A 153 -8.29 6.28 7.13
CA ILE A 153 -8.53 4.89 7.56
C ILE A 153 -10.03 4.58 7.53
N ARG A 154 -10.89 5.51 7.95
CA ARG A 154 -12.34 5.32 7.93
C ARG A 154 -12.86 5.20 6.50
N ASP A 155 -12.41 6.08 5.61
CA ASP A 155 -12.83 6.16 4.22
C ASP A 155 -12.44 4.87 3.47
N CYS A 156 -11.25 4.32 3.73
CA CYS A 156 -10.82 3.03 3.18
C CYS A 156 -11.09 1.82 4.07
N SER A 157 -11.80 1.94 5.19
CA SER A 157 -11.88 0.86 6.20
C SER A 157 -12.45 -0.45 5.65
N HIS A 158 -13.31 -0.36 4.63
CA HIS A 158 -13.83 -1.51 3.92
C HIS A 158 -12.83 -2.08 2.89
N LEU A 159 -11.82 -1.32 2.45
CA LEU A 159 -10.72 -1.74 1.55
C LEU A 159 -9.44 -2.17 2.30
N THR A 160 -9.36 -1.93 3.61
CA THR A 160 -8.20 -2.22 4.47
C THR A 160 -8.59 -3.14 5.62
N ASN A 161 -7.70 -4.00 6.08
CA ASN A 161 -8.03 -4.93 7.17
C ASN A 161 -7.86 -4.25 8.54
N GLN A 162 -8.53 -4.75 9.59
CA GLN A 162 -8.50 -4.14 10.94
C GLN A 162 -7.07 -3.98 11.52
N HIS A 163 -6.13 -4.85 11.13
CA HIS A 163 -4.73 -4.78 11.57
C HIS A 163 -3.97 -3.58 10.96
N ASP A 164 -4.29 -3.19 9.72
CA ASP A 164 -3.71 -2.01 9.05
C ASP A 164 -4.01 -0.73 9.84
N GLN A 165 -5.20 -0.66 10.45
CA GLN A 165 -5.68 0.51 11.18
C GLN A 165 -4.87 0.74 12.47
N THR A 166 -4.51 -0.35 13.16
CA THR A 166 -3.75 -0.30 14.42
C THR A 166 -2.26 -0.09 14.18
N LYS A 167 -1.67 -0.71 13.15
CA LYS A 167 -0.29 -0.44 12.74
C LYS A 167 -0.10 1.02 12.29
N SER A 168 -0.97 1.54 11.42
CA SER A 168 -0.88 2.92 10.93
C SER A 168 -0.91 3.95 12.07
N ALA A 169 -1.75 3.72 13.09
CA ALA A 169 -1.79 4.58 14.28
C ALA A 169 -0.49 4.53 15.09
N ARG A 170 0.17 3.36 15.18
CA ARG A 170 1.48 3.21 15.86
C ARG A 170 2.61 3.88 15.08
N TYR A 171 2.66 3.72 13.77
CA TYR A 171 3.67 4.39 12.93
C TYR A 171 3.52 5.91 12.96
N PHE A 172 2.30 6.44 13.02
CA PHE A 172 2.09 7.88 13.23
C PHE A 172 2.71 8.36 14.55
N VAL A 173 2.50 7.63 15.66
CA VAL A 173 3.11 7.98 16.94
C VAL A 173 4.64 7.94 16.85
N ILE A 174 5.21 6.92 16.19
CA ILE A 174 6.66 6.78 16.03
C ILE A 174 7.22 7.91 15.15
N ILE A 175 6.58 8.25 14.02
CA ILE A 175 7.03 9.33 13.14
C ILE A 175 6.87 10.71 13.81
N GLN A 176 5.80 10.94 14.58
CA GLN A 176 5.65 12.16 15.40
C GLN A 176 6.71 12.26 16.52
N GLN A 177 7.12 11.12 17.09
CA GLN A 177 8.16 11.09 18.13
C GLN A 177 9.58 11.24 17.56
N GLN A 178 9.83 10.73 16.35
CA GLN A 178 11.14 10.78 15.69
C GLN A 178 11.37 12.12 14.96
N PHE A 179 10.32 12.76 14.46
CA PHE A 179 10.37 14.10 13.86
C PHE A 179 9.71 15.09 14.82
N GLN A 180 10.48 15.64 15.76
CA GLN A 180 10.07 16.74 16.65
C GLN A 180 9.60 17.95 15.83
N TYR A 181 8.31 18.01 15.50
CA TYR A 181 7.66 19.24 15.07
C TYR A 181 6.54 19.56 16.06
N PRO A 182 6.65 20.65 16.83
CA PRO A 182 5.55 21.11 17.66
C PRO A 182 4.47 21.65 16.73
N PHE A 183 3.30 21.00 16.72
CA PHE A 183 2.08 21.59 16.19
C PHE A 183 1.73 22.83 17.05
N ARG A 184 1.83 24.02 16.46
CA ARG A 184 1.03 25.18 16.84
C ARG A 184 -0.09 25.35 15.83
#